data_AF-A0A061FTB1-F1
#
_entry.id   AF-A0A061FTB1-F1
#
_cell.length_a   1.000
_cell.length_b   1.000
_cell.length_c   1.000
_cell.angle_alpha   90.00
_cell.angle_beta   90.00
_cell.angle_gamma   90.00
#
_symmetry.space_group_name_H-M   'P 1'
#
loop_
_entity.id
_entity.type
_entity.pdbx_description
1 polymer ?
#
loop_
_entity_poly.entity_id
_entity_poly.type
_entity_poly.pdbx_seq_one_letter_code
_entity_poly.pdbx_strand_id
1 'polypeptide(L)'
;MEISASNATRLLCLYGFLVTSLLFSQINADGKIKQVTDPTGNVNLSPFQQWKSAYECLQNKSTSCSDKYILTEAGWMNITTADTDEFCKPGGCGEHTMAVLTCIHLVKRDYKFANKATVQDLIVTITQGCDYGFNGTTIISDARRSSKSGIEFIISILVALFLSMHFHD
;
A
#
# COMPACT_ATOMS: atom_id res chain seq x y z
N MET A 1 19.02 -48.88 15.71
CA MET A 1 19.24 -47.62 14.96
C MET A 1 19.54 -46.56 16.00
N GLU A 2 20.82 -46.39 16.34
CA GLU A 2 21.26 -45.47 17.38
C GLU A 2 21.34 -44.06 16.79
N ILE A 3 20.44 -43.19 17.24
CA ILE A 3 20.49 -41.77 16.90
C ILE A 3 21.64 -41.19 17.72
N SER A 4 22.76 -40.87 17.05
CA SER A 4 23.91 -40.21 17.68
C SER A 4 23.43 -39.01 18.51
N ALA A 5 23.79 -39.00 19.79
CA ALA A 5 23.33 -38.02 20.79
C ALA A 5 23.45 -36.56 20.32
N SER A 6 24.42 -36.27 19.45
CA SER A 6 24.66 -34.98 18.80
C SER A 6 23.46 -34.46 17.98
N ASN A 7 22.80 -35.34 17.21
CA ASN A 7 21.67 -34.94 16.37
C ASN A 7 20.39 -34.74 17.19
N ALA A 8 20.21 -35.51 18.26
CA ALA A 8 19.08 -35.35 19.19
C ALA A 8 19.19 -34.02 19.95
N THR A 9 20.39 -33.65 20.42
CA THR A 9 20.63 -32.35 21.06
C THR A 9 20.39 -31.19 20.10
N ARG A 10 20.85 -31.27 18.85
CA ARG A 10 20.59 -30.24 17.83
C ARG A 10 19.10 -30.10 17.51
N LEU A 11 18.38 -31.21 17.42
CA LEU A 11 16.93 -31.21 17.19
C LEU A 11 16.16 -30.57 18.35
N LEU A 12 16.55 -30.87 19.60
CA LEU A 12 15.98 -30.26 20.80
C LEU A 12 16.27 -28.75 20.88
N CYS A 13 17.49 -28.32 20.53
CA CYS A 13 17.83 -26.91 20.46
C CYS A 13 17.03 -26.16 19.39
N LEU A 14 16.87 -26.74 18.19
CA LEU A 14 16.08 -26.16 17.12
C LEU A 14 14.60 -26.06 17.50
N TYR A 15 14.04 -27.12 18.09
CA TYR A 15 12.67 -27.10 18.59
C TYR A 15 12.47 -26.06 19.70
N GLY A 16 13.42 -25.96 20.64
CA GLY A 16 13.40 -24.95 21.69
C GLY A 16 13.48 -23.52 21.17
N PHE A 17 14.32 -23.27 20.15
CA PHE A 17 14.41 -21.96 19.51
C PHE A 17 13.14 -21.60 18.74
N LEU A 18 12.52 -22.59 18.07
CA LEU A 18 11.28 -22.40 17.32
C LEU A 18 10.10 -22.13 18.25
N VAL A 19 9.98 -22.88 19.34
CA VAL A 19 8.94 -22.68 20.37
C VAL A 19 9.10 -21.33 21.07
N THR A 20 10.33 -20.94 21.45
CA THR A 20 10.57 -19.62 22.04
C THR A 20 10.25 -18.50 21.06
N SER A 21 10.66 -18.60 19.79
CA SER A 21 10.32 -17.61 18.76
C SER A 21 8.81 -17.48 18.53
N LEU A 22 8.07 -18.58 18.56
CA LEU A 22 6.61 -18.57 18.46
C LEU A 22 5.95 -17.94 19.69
N LEU A 23 6.46 -18.20 20.90
CA LEU A 23 5.98 -17.57 22.12
C LEU A 23 6.28 -16.06 22.14
N PHE A 24 7.46 -15.63 21.68
CA PHE A 24 7.82 -14.21 21.56
C PHE A 24 7.04 -13.47 20.45
N SER A 25 6.55 -14.18 19.44
CA SER A 25 5.69 -13.60 18.40
C SER A 25 4.29 -13.23 18.94
N GLN A 26 3.84 -13.89 20.02
CA GLN A 26 2.50 -13.69 20.60
C GLN A 26 2.45 -12.53 21.61
N ILE A 27 3.58 -12.14 22.24
CA ILE A 27 3.60 -11.07 23.26
C ILE A 27 3.49 -9.66 22.70
N ASN A 28 3.54 -9.48 21.38
CA ASN A 28 3.41 -8.15 20.72
C ASN A 28 2.09 -7.97 19.95
N ALA A 29 1.14 -8.92 20.02
CA ALA A 29 -0.09 -8.86 19.23
C ALA A 29 -1.31 -8.27 19.99
N ASP A 30 -1.15 -7.81 21.23
CA ASP A 30 -2.20 -7.07 21.96
C ASP A 30 -1.87 -5.57 22.04
N GLY A 31 -1.44 -5.01 20.91
CA GLY A 31 -1.59 -3.58 20.73
C GLY A 31 -3.06 -3.34 20.46
N LYS A 32 -3.83 -2.89 21.47
CA LYS A 32 -5.11 -2.21 21.20
C LYS A 32 -4.81 -1.10 20.21
N ILE A 33 -5.07 -1.35 18.93
CA ILE A 33 -4.98 -0.35 17.89
C ILE A 33 -6.04 0.67 18.27
N LYS A 34 -5.62 1.77 18.89
CA LYS A 34 -6.48 2.94 19.03
C LYS A 34 -6.84 3.31 17.60
N GLN A 35 -8.12 3.15 17.25
CA GLN A 35 -8.69 3.76 16.07
C GLN A 35 -8.30 5.23 16.14
N VAL A 36 -7.48 5.68 15.19
CA VAL A 36 -7.10 7.07 15.13
C VAL A 36 -8.36 7.81 14.69
N THR A 37 -8.91 8.66 15.56
CA THR A 37 -10.13 9.42 15.27
C THR A 37 -9.95 10.33 14.06
N ASP A 38 -8.71 10.76 13.83
CA ASP A 38 -8.28 11.48 12.64
C ASP A 38 -6.91 10.93 12.17
N PRO A 39 -6.86 10.14 11.08
CA PRO A 39 -5.62 9.55 10.58
C PRO A 39 -4.57 10.60 10.18
N THR A 40 -4.95 11.87 10.01
CA THR A 40 -4.04 12.98 9.65
C THR A 40 -3.39 13.66 10.85
N GLY A 41 -3.76 13.31 12.09
CA GLY A 41 -3.32 14.00 13.31
C GLY A 41 -1.85 13.79 13.72
N ASN A 42 -1.09 12.94 13.03
CA ASN A 42 0.34 12.73 13.29
C ASN A 42 1.18 13.00 12.04
N VAL A 43 2.09 13.96 12.13
CA VAL A 43 2.99 14.37 11.04
C VAL A 43 4.24 13.50 10.88
N ASN A 44 4.56 12.64 11.86
CA ASN A 44 5.75 11.78 11.86
C ASN A 44 5.36 10.30 12.00
N LEU A 45 4.74 9.77 10.96
CA LEU A 45 4.31 8.38 10.88
C LEU A 45 5.46 7.48 10.39
N SER A 46 5.68 6.35 11.07
CA SER A 46 6.54 5.29 10.56
C SER A 46 5.96 4.69 9.27
N PRO A 47 6.76 4.02 8.41
CA PRO A 47 6.27 3.47 7.15
C PRO A 47 5.02 2.57 7.29
N PHE A 48 4.97 1.74 8.34
CA PHE A 48 3.81 0.90 8.62
C PHE A 48 2.59 1.73 9.04
N GLN A 49 2.79 2.75 9.87
CA GLN A 49 1.70 3.62 10.30
C GLN A 49 1.12 4.43 9.13
N GLN A 50 1.95 4.90 8.19
CA GLN A 50 1.48 5.60 6.99
C GLN A 50 0.52 4.73 6.16
N TRP A 51 0.85 3.46 5.94
CA TRP A 51 -0.03 2.52 5.24
C TRP A 51 -1.32 2.27 5.99
N LYS A 52 -1.24 2.06 7.31
CA LYS A 52 -2.42 1.87 8.15
C LYS A 52 -3.34 3.10 8.12
N SER A 53 -2.79 4.30 8.25
CA SER A 53 -3.56 5.55 8.21
C SER A 53 -4.17 5.79 6.83
N ALA A 54 -3.48 5.45 5.74
CA ALA A 54 -4.04 5.51 4.40
C ALA A 54 -5.22 4.53 4.22
N TYR A 55 -5.12 3.32 4.78
CA TYR A 55 -6.23 2.38 4.83
C TYR A 55 -7.40 2.94 5.64
N GLU A 56 -7.14 3.52 6.82
CA GLU A 56 -8.18 4.19 7.63
C GLU A 56 -8.89 5.30 6.85
N CYS A 57 -8.18 6.10 6.05
CA CYS A 57 -8.78 7.08 5.13
C CYS A 57 -9.75 6.42 4.13
N LEU A 58 -9.37 5.29 3.51
CA LEU A 58 -10.22 4.55 2.57
C LEU A 58 -11.48 3.97 3.22
N GLN A 59 -11.41 3.68 4.52
CA GLN A 59 -12.56 3.19 5.28
C GLN A 59 -13.58 4.30 5.60
N ASN A 60 -13.25 5.57 5.37
CA ASN A 60 -14.21 6.67 5.46
C ASN A 60 -15.17 6.66 4.24
N LYS A 61 -16.12 5.73 4.27
CA LYS A 61 -17.14 5.53 3.24
C LYS A 61 -18.34 6.41 3.53
N SER A 62 -18.85 7.09 2.49
CA SER A 62 -20.11 7.83 2.60
C SER A 62 -21.30 6.86 2.52
N THR A 63 -22.23 6.99 3.47
CA THR A 63 -23.49 6.22 3.48
C THR A 63 -24.54 6.78 2.51
N SER A 64 -24.35 8.01 2.02
CA SER A 64 -25.23 8.64 1.02
C SER A 64 -24.82 8.36 -0.42
N CYS A 65 -23.64 7.78 -0.62
CA CYS A 65 -23.11 7.44 -1.93
C CYS A 65 -23.42 5.99 -2.30
N SER A 66 -23.76 5.76 -3.57
CA SER A 66 -23.83 4.42 -4.12
C SER A 66 -22.46 3.74 -4.05
N ASP A 67 -22.45 2.42 -3.81
CA ASP A 67 -21.22 1.63 -3.70
C ASP A 67 -20.30 1.77 -4.92
N LYS A 68 -20.86 2.02 -6.11
CA LYS A 68 -20.07 2.24 -7.34
C LYS A 68 -19.23 3.52 -7.31
N TYR A 69 -19.55 4.48 -6.42
CA TYR A 69 -18.80 5.72 -6.20
C TYR A 69 -17.86 5.64 -4.99
N ILE A 70 -17.74 4.47 -4.35
CA ILE A 70 -16.85 4.30 -3.21
C ILE A 70 -15.45 3.96 -3.71
N LEU A 71 -14.48 4.82 -3.39
CA LEU A 71 -13.07 4.56 -3.67
C LEU A 71 -12.58 3.35 -2.86
N THR A 72 -11.85 2.45 -3.53
CA THR A 72 -11.26 1.26 -2.90
C THR A 72 -9.76 1.19 -3.20
N GLU A 73 -9.06 0.25 -2.56
CA GLU A 73 -7.64 -0.03 -2.86
C GLU A 73 -7.40 -0.41 -4.32
N ALA A 74 -8.41 -0.95 -5.02
CA ALA A 74 -8.32 -1.27 -6.44
C ALA A 74 -7.99 -0.04 -7.30
N GLY A 75 -8.38 1.15 -6.83
CA GLY A 75 -8.29 2.40 -7.56
C GLY A 75 -9.62 2.78 -8.17
N TRP A 76 -9.58 3.20 -9.44
CA TRP A 76 -10.66 3.87 -10.16
C TRP A 76 -12.07 3.29 -9.93
N MET A 77 -13.04 4.20 -9.81
CA MET A 77 -14.46 3.93 -9.60
C MET A 77 -15.19 4.01 -10.94
N ASN A 78 -16.05 3.04 -11.26
CA ASN A 78 -16.72 2.94 -12.56
C ASN A 78 -17.81 4.02 -12.76
N ILE A 79 -17.40 5.27 -13.00
CA ILE A 79 -18.25 6.44 -13.22
C ILE A 79 -18.46 6.61 -14.73
N THR A 80 -19.72 6.50 -15.17
CA THR A 80 -20.12 6.66 -16.57
C THR A 80 -20.48 8.11 -16.90
N THR A 81 -20.68 8.42 -18.18
CA THR A 81 -21.18 9.72 -18.65
C THR A 81 -22.48 10.11 -17.93
N ALA A 82 -23.40 9.17 -17.75
CA ALA A 82 -24.70 9.37 -17.10
C ALA A 82 -24.59 9.64 -15.59
N ASP A 83 -23.47 9.29 -14.98
CA ASP A 83 -23.23 9.49 -13.54
C ASP A 83 -22.71 10.89 -13.22
N THR A 84 -22.25 11.65 -14.22
CA THR A 84 -21.55 12.94 -14.04
C THR A 84 -22.33 13.88 -13.12
N ASP A 85 -23.59 14.17 -13.45
CA ASP A 85 -24.38 15.16 -12.73
C ASP A 85 -24.65 14.73 -11.28
N GLU A 86 -24.90 13.44 -11.05
CA GLU A 86 -25.15 12.92 -9.70
C GLU A 86 -23.89 12.88 -8.85
N PHE A 87 -22.75 12.49 -9.44
CA PHE A 87 -21.47 12.39 -8.76
C PHE A 87 -20.90 13.77 -8.42
N CYS A 88 -21.01 14.74 -9.33
CA CYS A 88 -20.38 16.06 -9.24
C CYS A 88 -21.27 17.15 -8.65
N LYS A 89 -22.55 16.88 -8.33
CA LYS A 89 -23.41 17.86 -7.66
C LYS A 89 -22.76 18.35 -6.35
N PRO A 90 -23.02 19.60 -5.92
CA PRO A 90 -22.57 20.10 -4.62
C PRO A 90 -22.97 19.16 -3.48
N GLY A 91 -22.04 18.84 -2.58
CA GLY A 91 -22.24 17.83 -1.52
C GLY A 91 -22.39 16.39 -2.03
N GLY A 92 -22.08 16.14 -3.30
CA GLY A 92 -22.11 14.83 -3.95
C GLY A 92 -20.91 13.95 -3.63
N CYS A 93 -20.88 12.79 -4.27
CA CYS A 93 -19.86 11.76 -4.02
C CYS A 93 -18.46 12.15 -4.52
N GLY A 94 -18.38 13.09 -5.48
CA GLY A 94 -17.12 13.68 -5.92
C GLY A 94 -16.40 14.41 -4.81
N GLU A 95 -17.09 15.29 -4.07
CA GLU A 95 -16.49 16.02 -2.95
C GLU A 95 -16.03 15.08 -1.82
N HIS A 96 -16.86 14.09 -1.47
CA HIS A 96 -16.49 13.07 -0.49
C HIS A 96 -15.23 12.30 -0.92
N THR A 97 -15.17 11.88 -2.19
CA THR A 97 -14.00 11.16 -2.70
C THR A 97 -12.74 12.03 -2.68
N MET A 98 -12.86 13.33 -3.01
CA MET A 98 -11.75 14.27 -2.94
C MET A 98 -11.24 14.45 -1.50
N ALA A 99 -12.13 14.41 -0.50
CA ALA A 99 -11.74 14.42 0.90
C ALA A 99 -10.97 13.15 1.30
N VAL A 100 -11.42 11.96 0.85
CA VAL A 100 -10.69 10.70 1.06
C VAL A 100 -9.31 10.73 0.41
N LEU A 101 -9.20 11.19 -0.83
CA LEU A 101 -7.92 11.33 -1.54
C LEU A 101 -6.97 12.30 -0.84
N THR A 102 -7.50 13.42 -0.33
CA THR A 102 -6.74 14.39 0.46
C THR A 102 -6.20 13.76 1.75
N CYS A 103 -7.03 13.00 2.47
CA CYS A 103 -6.63 12.25 3.65
C CYS A 103 -5.45 11.31 3.34
N ILE A 104 -5.56 10.51 2.28
CA ILE A 104 -4.50 9.57 1.85
C ILE A 104 -3.20 10.34 1.54
N HIS A 105 -3.29 11.46 0.82
CA HIS A 105 -2.10 12.26 0.47
C HIS A 105 -1.37 12.80 1.70
N LEU A 106 -2.12 13.24 2.71
CA LEU A 106 -1.56 13.80 3.94
C LEU A 106 -0.79 12.75 4.75
N VAL A 107 -1.30 11.53 4.82
CA VAL A 107 -0.70 10.44 5.61
C VAL A 107 0.33 9.62 4.85
N LYS A 108 0.23 9.57 3.51
CA LYS A 108 1.16 8.85 2.64
C LYS A 108 1.26 9.49 1.24
N ARG A 109 2.21 10.40 1.08
CA ARG A 109 2.41 11.18 -0.17
C ARG A 109 2.71 10.34 -1.41
N ASP A 110 3.35 9.19 -1.24
CA ASP A 110 3.76 8.26 -2.30
C ASP A 110 2.77 7.09 -2.50
N TYR A 111 1.54 7.21 -1.98
CA TYR A 111 0.51 6.17 -2.11
C TYR A 111 0.22 5.84 -3.58
N LYS A 112 0.09 4.53 -3.84
CA LYS A 112 -0.33 3.99 -5.13
C LYS A 112 -1.43 2.97 -4.91
N PHE A 113 -2.48 3.10 -5.71
CA PHE A 113 -3.57 2.12 -5.77
C PHE A 113 -3.09 0.83 -6.45
N ALA A 114 -3.88 -0.24 -6.36
CA ALA A 114 -3.53 -1.53 -6.98
C ALA A 114 -3.40 -1.42 -8.51
N ASN A 115 -4.20 -0.56 -9.14
CA ASN A 115 -4.04 -0.20 -10.55
C ASN A 115 -2.77 0.66 -10.80
N LYS A 116 -1.97 1.01 -9.79
CA LYS A 116 -0.76 1.85 -9.88
C LYS A 116 -1.02 3.34 -10.14
N ALA A 117 -2.28 3.78 -10.15
CA ALA A 117 -2.61 5.20 -10.14
C ALA A 117 -2.11 5.84 -8.85
N THR A 118 -1.70 7.10 -8.95
CA THR A 118 -1.39 7.95 -7.79
C THR A 118 -2.65 8.67 -7.33
N VAL A 119 -2.60 9.24 -6.12
CA VAL A 119 -3.66 10.13 -5.63
C VAL A 119 -3.88 11.31 -6.58
N GLN A 120 -2.81 11.86 -7.15
CA GLN A 120 -2.89 12.99 -8.08
C GLN A 120 -3.62 12.60 -9.38
N ASP A 121 -3.37 11.40 -9.90
CA ASP A 121 -4.06 10.92 -11.11
C ASP A 121 -5.58 10.91 -10.88
N LEU A 122 -6.04 10.38 -9.74
CA LEU A 122 -7.47 10.36 -9.40
C LEU A 122 -8.05 11.76 -9.19
N ILE A 123 -7.33 12.67 -8.51
CA ILE A 123 -7.77 14.06 -8.32
C ILE A 123 -7.97 14.76 -9.66
N VAL A 124 -6.99 14.66 -10.57
CA VAL A 124 -7.07 15.28 -11.90
C VAL A 124 -8.24 14.72 -12.67
N THR A 125 -8.41 13.40 -12.63
CA THR A 125 -9.51 12.79 -13.38
C THR A 125 -10.88 13.15 -12.83
N ILE A 126 -11.07 13.19 -11.51
CA ILE A 126 -12.33 13.64 -10.91
C ILE A 126 -12.60 15.11 -11.28
N THR A 127 -11.58 15.97 -11.20
CA THR A 127 -11.70 17.39 -11.53
C THR A 127 -12.14 17.56 -12.99
N GLN A 128 -11.43 16.93 -13.92
CA GLN A 128 -11.77 16.99 -15.35
C GLN A 128 -13.14 16.38 -15.65
N GLY A 129 -13.48 15.27 -14.99
CA GLY A 129 -14.78 14.62 -15.14
C GLY A 129 -15.94 15.50 -14.67
N CYS A 130 -15.73 16.29 -13.60
CA CYS A 130 -16.75 17.22 -13.13
C CYS A 130 -16.80 18.53 -13.93
N ASP A 131 -15.68 19.01 -14.46
CA ASP A 131 -15.65 20.24 -15.26
C ASP A 131 -16.15 20.04 -16.70
N TYR A 132 -15.84 18.88 -17.29
CA TYR A 132 -16.07 18.61 -18.73
C TYR A 132 -16.93 17.38 -19.00
N GLY A 133 -17.31 16.62 -17.97
CA GLY A 133 -18.04 15.36 -18.08
C GLY A 133 -17.12 14.14 -18.11
N PHE A 134 -17.58 13.04 -17.51
CA PHE A 134 -16.89 11.76 -17.61
C PHE A 134 -17.12 11.15 -19.00
N ASN A 135 -16.06 10.66 -19.64
CA ASN A 135 -16.13 9.96 -20.93
C ASN A 135 -16.21 8.42 -20.80
N GLY A 136 -16.32 7.91 -19.56
CA GLY A 136 -16.35 6.47 -19.25
C GLY A 136 -15.02 5.73 -19.37
N THR A 137 -13.90 6.40 -19.67
CA THR A 137 -12.56 5.79 -19.86
C THR A 137 -11.50 6.33 -18.90
N THR A 138 -11.92 7.02 -17.84
CA THR A 138 -11.12 8.14 -17.33
C THR A 138 -9.99 7.73 -16.37
N ILE A 139 -9.95 6.51 -15.80
CA ILE A 139 -8.67 5.83 -15.42
C ILE A 139 -8.68 4.30 -15.61
N ILE A 140 -7.74 3.83 -16.44
CA ILE A 140 -7.16 2.47 -16.40
C ILE A 140 -5.65 2.67 -16.25
N SER A 141 -5.01 2.09 -15.22
CA SER A 141 -3.55 2.15 -15.11
C SER A 141 -2.93 0.75 -15.07
N ASP A 142 -2.03 0.53 -16.02
CA ASP A 142 -1.00 -0.49 -16.06
C ASP A 142 0.31 0.28 -16.09
N ALA A 143 0.91 0.62 -14.94
CA ALA A 143 2.22 1.28 -15.01
C ALA A 143 3.22 0.31 -15.66
N ARG A 144 3.49 0.54 -16.95
CA ARG A 144 4.77 0.24 -17.57
C ARG A 144 5.74 1.31 -17.08
N ARG A 145 6.03 1.28 -15.77
CA ARG A 145 7.21 1.96 -15.25
C ARG A 145 8.37 1.17 -15.85
N SER A 146 9.14 1.78 -16.75
CA SER A 146 10.41 1.21 -17.20
C SER A 146 11.17 0.80 -15.94
N SER A 147 11.29 -0.51 -15.70
CA SER A 147 12.13 -1.03 -14.63
C SER A 147 13.48 -0.40 -14.85
N LYS A 148 14.00 0.33 -13.85
CA LYS A 148 15.44 0.56 -13.80
C LYS A 148 16.07 -0.82 -13.93
N SER A 149 16.75 -1.01 -15.05
CA SER A 149 17.36 -2.26 -15.47
C SER A 149 18.14 -2.86 -14.30
N GLY A 150 18.04 -4.18 -14.11
CA GLY A 150 18.73 -4.95 -13.06
C GLY A 150 20.27 -4.93 -13.16
N ILE A 151 20.85 -3.94 -13.84
CA ILE A 151 22.27 -3.70 -14.00
C ILE A 151 22.92 -3.27 -12.67
N GLU A 152 22.18 -2.60 -11.77
CA GLU A 152 22.72 -2.19 -10.46
C GLU A 152 23.08 -3.39 -9.55
N PHE A 153 22.32 -4.49 -9.61
CA PHE A 153 22.64 -5.70 -8.83
C PHE A 153 23.80 -6.52 -9.42
N ILE A 154 24.00 -6.48 -10.74
CA ILE A 154 25.05 -7.27 -11.40
C ILE A 154 26.44 -6.66 -11.17
N ILE A 155 26.55 -5.32 -11.12
CA ILE A 155 27.84 -4.66 -10.88
C ILE A 155 28.41 -5.06 -9.51
N SER A 156 27.56 -5.16 -8.47
CA SER A 156 28.03 -5.54 -7.13
C SER A 156 28.53 -6.98 -7.05
N ILE A 157 27.91 -7.90 -7.80
CA ILE A 157 28.34 -9.32 -7.87
C ILE A 157 29.66 -9.45 -8.63
N LEU A 158 29.82 -8.71 -9.75
CA LEU A 158 31.05 -8.72 -10.54
C LEU A 158 32.24 -8.16 -9.77
N VAL A 159 32.04 -7.10 -8.98
CA VAL A 159 33.09 -6.53 -8.12
C VAL A 159 33.50 -7.51 -7.02
N ALA A 160 32.54 -8.20 -6.37
CA ALA A 160 32.85 -9.21 -5.37
C ALA A 160 33.62 -10.41 -5.95
N LEU A 161 33.25 -10.86 -7.15
CA LEU A 161 33.95 -11.94 -7.86
C LEU A 161 35.37 -11.52 -8.27
N PHE A 162 35.54 -10.30 -8.79
CA PHE A 162 36.87 -9.74 -9.11
C PHE A 162 37.78 -9.68 -7.89
N LEU A 163 37.26 -9.24 -6.73
CA LEU A 163 38.04 -9.19 -5.49
C LEU A 163 38.39 -10.60 -4.98
N SER A 164 37.50 -11.57 -5.15
CA SER A 164 37.78 -12.97 -4.73
C SER A 164 38.82 -13.67 -5.61
N MET A 165 38.95 -13.28 -6.89
CA MET A 165 39.98 -13.81 -7.78
C MET A 165 41.36 -13.17 -7.54
N HIS A 166 41.41 -11.93 -7.05
CA HIS A 166 42.68 -11.26 -6.74
C HIS A 166 43.29 -11.70 -5.39
N PHE A 167 42.53 -12.41 -4.53
CA PHE A 167 43.03 -12.90 -3.25
C PHE A 167 43.63 -14.32 -3.33
N HIS A 168 43.73 -14.90 -4.53
CA HIS A 168 44.23 -16.26 -4.74
C HIS A 168 45.52 -16.35 -5.57
N ASP A 169 46.30 -15.27 -5.60
CA ASP A 169 47.72 -15.27 -5.98
C ASP A 169 48.56 -14.70 -4.80
#